data_AF-A0A516P6H7-F1
#
_entry.id   AF-A0A516P6H7-F1
#
_cell.length_a   1.000
_cell.length_b   1.000
_cell.length_c   1.000
_cell.angle_alpha   90.00
_cell.angle_beta   90.00
_cell.angle_gamma   90.00
#
_symmetry.space_group_name_H-M   'P 1'
#
loop_
_entity.id
_entity.type
_entity.pdbx_description
1 polymer ?
#
loop_
_entity_poly.entity_id
_entity_poly.type
_entity_poly.pdbx_seq_one_letter_code
_entity_poly.pdbx_strand_id
1 'polypeptide(L)'
;MDNGKQILLRQNQRGNIDKLLAQRLLYSQGKDLQYLLIIITVVVPVIISFVTNFTDFNLKESMWIYVMYFFSALLIEKIIEIVIKRKKKTAASIQEKFDIDVYKIDENQTLNTVFVDEDVVRKFSKRDQKNSKKVEKVENWYSVEIERINTNLAILFCQRMNITYDQNIKKKYNLFLLIVAATTFCILFYVSLYMNFSLEKFIVQVLLPSIPIFNFAYKEIRINLESVDNLQKLRQIIETKLNKVKLADNINPKDLREIQDRIYLNRILSPLIPDFIYKVMWTKLEDRMNYSVEKRIENLR
;
A
#
# COMPACT_ATOMS: atom_id res chain seq x y z
N MET A 1 -17.73 26.55 6.49
CA MET A 1 -17.71 25.18 5.92
C MET A 1 -16.54 25.12 4.97
N ASP A 2 -15.73 24.07 5.04
CA ASP A 2 -14.59 23.92 4.17
C ASP A 2 -14.99 23.84 2.70
N ASN A 3 -14.22 24.52 1.85
CA ASN A 3 -14.42 24.54 0.41
C ASN A 3 -13.14 24.10 -0.29
N GLY A 4 -13.21 23.85 -1.59
CA GLY A 4 -12.08 23.34 -2.36
C GLY A 4 -10.86 24.26 -2.29
N LYS A 5 -11.04 25.58 -2.32
CA LYS A 5 -9.96 26.54 -2.19
C LYS A 5 -9.19 26.39 -0.88
N GLN A 6 -9.88 26.25 0.24
CA GLN A 6 -9.25 26.05 1.55
C GLN A 6 -8.51 24.71 1.63
N ILE A 7 -9.06 23.63 1.05
CA ILE A 7 -8.39 22.33 0.96
C ILE A 7 -7.08 22.44 0.18
N LEU A 8 -7.10 23.10 -0.98
CA LEU A 8 -5.92 23.28 -1.82
C LEU A 8 -4.81 24.10 -1.13
N LEU A 9 -5.18 25.09 -0.31
CA LEU A 9 -4.23 25.84 0.50
C LEU A 9 -3.67 24.99 1.64
N ARG A 10 -4.52 24.25 2.35
CA ARG A 10 -4.11 23.47 3.54
C ARG A 10 -3.26 22.27 3.21
N GLN A 11 -3.48 21.57 2.09
CA GLN A 11 -2.64 20.42 1.71
C GLN A 11 -1.16 20.80 1.60
N ASN A 12 -0.88 22.03 1.18
CA ASN A 12 0.47 22.55 0.94
C ASN A 12 1.03 23.33 2.14
N GLN A 13 0.33 23.35 3.28
CA GLN A 13 0.89 23.90 4.51
C GLN A 13 2.04 23.03 5.00
N ARG A 14 3.09 23.67 5.53
CA ARG A 14 4.32 22.99 5.96
C ARG A 14 4.08 21.78 6.88
N GLY A 15 3.18 21.90 7.86
CA GLY A 15 2.85 20.79 8.77
C GLY A 15 2.19 19.60 8.06
N ASN A 16 1.38 19.86 7.03
CA ASN A 16 0.70 18.82 6.25
C ASN A 16 1.66 18.15 5.24
N ILE A 17 2.55 18.91 4.63
CA ILE A 17 3.66 18.36 3.84
C ILE A 17 4.55 17.48 4.72
N ASP A 18 4.88 17.91 5.93
CA ASP A 18 5.69 17.11 6.86
C ASP A 18 5.00 15.79 7.23
N LYS A 19 3.66 15.77 7.41
CA LYS A 19 2.89 14.53 7.60
C LYS A 19 2.97 13.61 6.39
N LEU A 20 2.81 14.14 5.17
CA LEU A 20 2.92 13.36 3.94
C LEU A 20 4.33 12.76 3.74
N LEU A 21 5.37 13.50 4.07
CA LEU A 21 6.75 13.00 4.03
C LEU A 21 6.98 11.91 5.09
N ALA A 22 6.52 12.14 6.31
CA ALA A 22 6.66 11.21 7.43
C ALA A 22 5.97 9.86 7.14
N GLN A 23 4.73 9.86 6.66
CA GLN A 23 4.03 8.62 6.30
C GLN A 23 4.73 7.89 5.14
N ARG A 24 5.20 8.60 4.10
CA ARG A 24 5.91 7.98 2.98
C ARG A 24 7.20 7.30 3.43
N LEU A 25 7.95 7.94 4.33
CA LEU A 25 9.17 7.34 4.89
C LEU A 25 8.85 6.07 5.69
N LEU A 26 7.83 6.11 6.55
CA LEU A 26 7.45 4.93 7.34
C LEU A 26 6.99 3.77 6.46
N TYR A 27 6.21 4.04 5.41
CA TYR A 27 5.86 3.01 4.42
C TYR A 27 7.09 2.49 3.68
N SER A 28 8.05 3.35 3.32
CA SER A 28 9.34 2.95 2.73
C SER A 28 10.10 1.99 3.64
N GLN A 29 10.27 2.35 4.92
CA GLN A 29 10.93 1.51 5.91
C GLN A 29 10.22 0.15 6.08
N GLY A 30 8.89 0.15 6.05
CA GLY A 30 8.11 -1.08 6.07
C GLY A 30 8.38 -1.97 4.85
N LYS A 31 8.50 -1.38 3.65
CA LYS A 31 8.81 -2.11 2.42
C LYS A 31 10.22 -2.67 2.42
N ASP A 32 11.20 -1.92 2.92
CA ASP A 32 12.58 -2.40 3.06
C ASP A 32 12.65 -3.65 3.94
N LEU A 33 11.91 -3.65 5.05
CA LEU A 33 11.75 -4.82 5.92
C LEU A 33 11.01 -5.99 5.25
N GLN A 34 9.99 -5.69 4.43
CA GLN A 34 9.30 -6.73 3.65
C GLN A 34 10.23 -7.37 2.61
N TYR A 35 11.10 -6.59 1.96
CA TYR A 35 12.10 -7.12 1.05
C TYR A 35 13.14 -7.98 1.78
N LEU A 36 13.60 -7.54 2.94
CA LEU A 36 14.46 -8.36 3.80
C LEU A 36 13.77 -9.69 4.17
N LEU A 37 12.49 -9.65 4.51
CA LEU A 37 11.73 -10.85 4.82
C LEU A 37 11.67 -11.81 3.63
N ILE A 38 11.38 -11.31 2.43
CA ILE A 38 11.38 -12.11 1.19
C ILE A 38 12.77 -12.71 0.93
N ILE A 39 13.85 -11.96 1.13
CA ILE A 39 15.22 -12.49 0.98
C ILE A 39 15.43 -13.65 1.95
N ILE A 40 15.09 -13.44 3.23
CA ILE A 40 15.28 -14.46 4.26
C ILE A 40 14.44 -15.69 3.97
N THR A 41 13.16 -15.57 3.58
CA THR A 41 12.24 -16.72 3.46
C THR A 41 12.20 -17.39 2.10
N VAL A 42 12.66 -16.70 1.05
CA VAL A 42 12.63 -17.21 -0.34
C VAL A 42 14.02 -17.37 -0.92
N VAL A 43 14.88 -16.35 -0.83
CA VAL A 43 16.18 -16.37 -1.51
C VAL A 43 17.19 -17.23 -0.76
N VAL A 44 17.28 -17.10 0.56
CA VAL A 44 18.23 -17.87 1.39
C VAL A 44 18.02 -19.39 1.30
N PRO A 45 16.80 -19.96 1.39
CA PRO A 45 16.60 -21.41 1.23
C PRO A 45 17.07 -21.92 -0.13
N VAL A 46 16.83 -21.14 -1.20
CA VAL A 46 17.29 -21.49 -2.55
C VAL A 46 18.82 -21.50 -2.62
N ILE A 47 19.48 -20.53 -1.99
CA ILE A 47 20.96 -20.49 -1.91
C ILE A 47 21.49 -21.67 -1.09
N ILE A 48 20.90 -21.98 0.08
CA ILE A 48 21.29 -23.14 0.90
C ILE A 48 21.11 -24.43 0.11
N SER A 49 19.98 -24.58 -0.60
CA SER A 49 19.72 -25.72 -1.47
C SER A 49 20.76 -25.85 -2.58
N PHE A 50 21.14 -24.75 -3.22
CA PHE A 50 22.19 -24.77 -4.23
C PHE A 50 23.54 -25.17 -3.62
N VAL A 51 24.00 -24.48 -2.57
CA VAL A 51 25.31 -24.75 -1.94
C VAL A 51 25.40 -26.20 -1.48
N THR A 52 24.42 -26.70 -0.73
CA THR A 52 24.44 -28.08 -0.20
C THR A 52 24.46 -29.16 -1.28
N ASN A 53 23.93 -28.90 -2.48
CA ASN A 53 23.95 -29.85 -3.59
C ASN A 53 25.27 -29.82 -4.40
N PHE A 54 26.07 -28.74 -4.31
CA PHE A 54 27.31 -28.57 -5.07
C PHE A 54 28.58 -28.66 -4.21
N THR A 55 28.45 -29.03 -2.94
CA THR A 55 29.57 -29.21 -1.99
C THR A 55 29.48 -30.58 -1.32
N ASP A 56 30.61 -31.22 -1.02
CA ASP A 56 30.71 -32.53 -0.35
C ASP A 56 30.36 -32.48 1.16
N PHE A 57 29.27 -31.79 1.54
CA PHE A 57 28.80 -31.83 2.92
C PHE A 57 28.21 -33.21 3.23
N ASN A 58 28.58 -33.76 4.39
CA ASN A 58 27.95 -34.97 4.90
C ASN A 58 26.43 -34.76 5.07
N LEU A 59 25.63 -35.75 4.69
CA LEU A 59 24.15 -35.73 4.78
C LEU A 59 23.60 -35.34 6.17
N LYS A 60 24.33 -35.67 7.25
CA LYS A 60 23.94 -35.28 8.62
C LYS A 60 24.20 -33.81 8.92
N GLU A 61 25.28 -33.23 8.40
CA GLU A 61 25.64 -31.82 8.61
C GLU A 61 24.68 -30.90 7.85
N SER A 62 24.29 -31.29 6.63
CA SER A 62 23.31 -30.54 5.85
C SER A 62 21.94 -30.50 6.52
N MET A 63 21.45 -31.60 7.11
CA MET A 63 20.16 -31.63 7.83
C MET A 63 20.10 -30.62 8.99
N TRP A 64 21.14 -30.54 9.83
CA TRP A 64 21.15 -29.61 10.97
C TRP A 64 21.16 -28.15 10.52
N ILE A 65 21.83 -27.82 9.41
CA ILE A 65 21.80 -26.48 8.80
C ILE A 65 20.37 -26.10 8.41
N TYR A 66 19.64 -27.00 7.73
CA TYR A 66 18.24 -26.75 7.36
C TYR A 66 17.34 -26.56 8.57
N VAL A 67 17.50 -27.39 9.61
CA VAL A 67 16.71 -27.30 10.85
C VAL A 67 16.97 -25.97 11.56
N MET A 68 18.23 -25.61 11.79
CA MET A 68 18.59 -24.34 12.45
C MET A 68 18.12 -23.13 11.64
N TYR A 69 18.30 -23.18 10.31
CA TYR A 69 17.81 -22.14 9.41
C TYR A 69 16.28 -22.01 9.50
N PHE A 70 15.53 -23.10 9.44
CA PHE A 70 14.07 -23.06 9.50
C PHE A 70 13.56 -22.44 10.81
N PHE A 71 14.09 -22.87 11.96
CA PHE A 71 13.70 -22.30 13.25
C PHE A 71 14.08 -20.81 13.37
N SER A 72 15.29 -20.44 12.94
CA SER A 72 15.72 -19.03 12.98
C SER A 72 14.90 -18.14 12.03
N ALA A 73 14.63 -18.61 10.81
CA ALA A 73 13.82 -17.89 9.83
C ALA A 73 12.40 -17.64 10.32
N LEU A 74 11.75 -18.65 10.95
CA LEU A 74 10.42 -18.49 11.52
C LEU A 74 10.36 -17.44 12.65
N LEU A 75 11.35 -17.44 13.54
CA LEU A 75 11.43 -16.46 14.62
C LEU A 75 11.67 -15.05 14.07
N ILE A 76 12.62 -14.91 13.15
CA ILE A 76 12.95 -13.62 12.51
C ILE A 76 11.74 -13.09 11.73
N GLU A 77 11.04 -13.96 10.99
CA GLU A 77 9.81 -13.60 10.26
C GLU A 77 8.80 -12.95 11.19
N LYS A 78 8.49 -13.57 12.34
CA LYS A 78 7.49 -13.03 13.28
C LYS A 78 7.90 -11.69 13.86
N ILE A 79 9.18 -11.51 14.20
CA ILE A 79 9.70 -10.24 14.71
C ILE A 79 9.57 -9.15 13.64
N ILE A 80 9.99 -9.44 12.40
CA ILE A 80 9.92 -8.48 11.29
C ILE A 80 8.46 -8.14 10.97
N GLU A 81 7.54 -9.11 10.92
CA GLU A 81 6.11 -8.88 10.71
C GLU A 81 5.51 -7.91 11.74
N ILE A 82 5.89 -8.02 13.02
CA ILE A 82 5.45 -7.10 14.08
C ILE A 82 5.92 -5.68 13.80
N VAL A 83 7.20 -5.51 13.44
CA VAL A 83 7.78 -4.20 13.14
C VAL A 83 7.12 -3.58 11.90
N ILE A 84 6.91 -4.36 10.84
CA ILE A 84 6.21 -3.93 9.62
C ILE A 84 4.80 -3.45 9.96
N LYS A 85 4.03 -4.23 10.72
CA LYS A 85 2.66 -3.88 11.14
C LYS A 85 2.64 -2.56 11.92
N ARG A 86 3.58 -2.37 12.85
CA ARG A 86 3.70 -1.10 13.60
C ARG A 86 4.01 0.08 12.68
N LYS A 87 4.98 -0.05 11.76
CA LYS A 87 5.32 1.00 10.79
C LYS A 87 4.12 1.38 9.92
N LYS A 88 3.41 0.39 9.37
CA LYS A 88 2.19 0.62 8.57
C LYS A 88 1.12 1.36 9.35
N LYS A 89 0.87 0.94 10.60
CA LYS A 89 -0.14 1.55 11.45
C LYS A 89 0.21 3.00 11.76
N THR A 90 1.44 3.29 12.16
CA THR A 90 1.91 4.67 12.38
C THR A 90 1.82 5.52 11.12
N ALA A 91 2.20 4.98 9.95
CA ALA A 91 2.09 5.69 8.68
C ALA A 91 0.62 6.03 8.34
N ALA A 92 -0.29 5.06 8.50
CA ALA A 92 -1.72 5.27 8.28
C ALA A 92 -2.30 6.31 9.26
N SER A 93 -1.87 6.31 10.52
CA SER A 93 -2.31 7.29 11.53
C SER A 93 -1.81 8.70 11.22
N ILE A 94 -0.56 8.86 10.74
CA ILE A 94 -0.06 10.17 10.28
C ILE A 94 -0.83 10.64 9.05
N GLN A 95 -1.13 9.74 8.11
CA GLN A 95 -1.91 10.08 6.92
C GLN A 95 -3.36 10.44 7.27
N GLU A 96 -3.94 9.82 8.30
CA GLU A 96 -5.23 10.21 8.85
C GLU A 96 -5.18 11.63 9.43
N LYS A 97 -4.16 11.95 10.25
CA LYS A 97 -3.96 13.32 10.76
C LYS A 97 -3.86 14.34 9.63
N PHE A 98 -3.17 14.01 8.54
CA PHE A 98 -3.14 14.85 7.34
C PHE A 98 -4.55 15.06 6.75
N ASP A 99 -5.29 13.98 6.49
CA ASP A 99 -6.61 14.06 5.86
C ASP A 99 -7.57 14.90 6.72
N ILE A 100 -7.65 14.65 8.04
CA ILE A 100 -8.56 15.39 8.92
C ILE A 100 -8.19 16.87 9.07
N ASP A 101 -6.90 17.21 9.05
CA ASP A 101 -6.44 18.60 9.16
C ASP A 101 -6.72 19.39 7.88
N VAL A 102 -6.57 18.74 6.72
CA VAL A 102 -6.88 19.34 5.43
C VAL A 102 -8.40 19.56 5.29
N TYR A 103 -9.19 18.55 5.66
CA TYR A 103 -10.66 18.56 5.53
C TYR A 103 -11.41 19.24 6.69
N LYS A 104 -10.72 19.62 7.77
CA LYS A 104 -11.29 20.07 9.06
C LYS A 104 -12.50 19.25 9.50
N ILE A 105 -12.34 17.93 9.45
CA ILE A 105 -13.30 17.00 10.05
C ILE A 105 -12.78 16.54 11.39
N ASP A 106 -13.68 16.27 12.32
CA ASP A 106 -13.31 15.86 13.67
C ASP A 106 -12.60 14.49 13.66
N GLU A 107 -11.69 14.31 14.63
CA GLU A 107 -11.01 13.03 14.83
C GLU A 107 -11.93 12.03 15.53
N ASN A 108 -11.97 10.81 15.03
CA ASN A 108 -12.54 9.69 15.78
C ASN A 108 -11.52 9.15 16.78
N GLN A 109 -11.59 9.63 18.04
CA GLN A 109 -10.66 9.28 19.11
C GLN A 109 -10.63 7.77 19.45
N THR A 110 -11.70 7.03 19.14
CA THR A 110 -11.78 5.59 19.44
C THR A 110 -11.16 4.71 18.35
N LEU A 111 -10.93 5.27 17.16
CA LEU A 111 -10.45 4.53 15.98
C LEU A 111 -8.92 4.49 15.93
N ASN A 112 -8.27 5.64 16.16
CA ASN A 112 -6.82 5.73 16.08
C ASN A 112 -6.17 5.38 17.41
N THR A 113 -5.54 4.21 17.45
CA THR A 113 -4.86 3.67 18.64
C THR A 113 -3.36 4.01 18.67
N VAL A 114 -2.85 4.78 17.71
CA VAL A 114 -1.47 5.27 17.73
C VAL A 114 -1.48 6.75 18.03
N PHE A 115 -0.81 7.13 19.10
CA PHE A 115 -0.54 8.53 19.41
C PHE A 115 0.47 9.09 18.39
N VAL A 116 0.03 10.10 17.65
CA VAL A 116 0.83 10.81 16.65
C VAL A 116 0.88 12.27 17.07
N ASP A 117 2.06 12.71 17.49
CA ASP A 117 2.38 14.08 17.81
C ASP A 117 3.35 14.68 16.78
N GLU A 118 3.64 15.96 16.95
CA GLU A 118 4.59 16.69 16.09
C GLU A 118 6.01 16.13 16.19
N ASP A 119 6.40 15.54 17.32
CA ASP A 119 7.71 14.89 17.48
C ASP A 119 7.84 13.65 16.60
N VAL A 120 6.81 12.78 16.57
CA VAL A 120 6.75 11.63 15.67
C VAL A 120 6.77 12.08 14.21
N VAL A 121 5.97 13.09 13.85
CA VAL A 121 5.95 13.63 12.47
C VAL A 121 7.34 14.16 12.11
N ARG A 122 7.94 15.00 12.96
CA ARG A 122 9.24 15.62 12.73
C ARG A 122 10.35 14.59 12.61
N LYS A 123 10.34 13.55 13.45
CA LYS A 123 11.31 12.45 13.41
C LYS A 123 11.39 11.80 12.04
N PHE A 124 10.24 11.61 11.37
CA PHE A 124 10.19 10.94 10.07
C PHE A 124 10.16 11.91 8.87
N SER A 125 9.82 13.19 9.06
CA SER A 125 9.82 14.19 7.97
C SER A 125 11.17 14.89 7.78
N LYS A 126 11.93 15.15 8.86
CA LYS A 126 13.10 16.05 8.88
C LYS A 126 14.14 15.77 7.77
N ARG A 127 14.41 14.50 7.48
CA ARG A 127 15.38 14.12 6.45
C ARG A 127 14.82 14.39 5.05
N ASP A 128 13.58 13.99 4.81
CA ASP A 128 12.96 14.04 3.49
C ASP A 128 12.48 15.47 3.13
N GLN A 129 12.23 16.32 4.14
CA GLN A 129 11.93 17.75 3.97
C GLN A 129 13.07 18.52 3.29
N LYS A 130 14.32 18.08 3.46
CA LYS A 130 15.49 18.70 2.83
C LYS A 130 15.68 18.32 1.36
N ASN A 131 14.85 17.41 0.84
CA ASN A 131 14.96 16.91 -0.52
C ASN A 131 13.83 17.47 -1.38
N SER A 132 14.11 18.49 -2.20
CA SER A 132 13.11 19.16 -3.04
C SER A 132 12.31 18.18 -3.91
N LYS A 133 13.00 17.22 -4.55
CA LYS A 133 12.34 16.19 -5.39
C LYS A 133 11.37 15.29 -4.62
N LYS A 134 11.53 15.14 -3.31
CA LYS A 134 10.57 14.40 -2.47
C LYS A 134 9.38 15.27 -2.07
N VAL A 135 9.63 16.54 -1.79
CA VAL A 135 8.62 17.55 -1.46
C VAL A 135 7.68 17.77 -2.65
N GLU A 136 8.22 18.00 -3.84
CA GLU A 136 7.44 18.19 -5.08
C GLU A 136 6.47 17.03 -5.35
N LYS A 137 6.79 15.80 -4.91
CA LYS A 137 5.93 14.62 -5.10
C LYS A 137 4.77 14.52 -4.12
N VAL A 138 4.77 15.31 -3.05
CA VAL A 138 3.69 15.34 -2.04
C VAL A 138 2.87 16.63 -2.09
N GLU A 139 3.39 17.66 -2.75
CA GLU A 139 2.65 18.89 -3.02
C GLU A 139 1.54 18.66 -4.04
N ASN A 140 0.49 19.49 -3.97
CA ASN A 140 -0.63 19.49 -4.90
C ASN A 140 -1.26 18.10 -5.13
N TRP A 141 -1.38 17.33 -4.05
CA TRP A 141 -1.94 15.99 -4.06
C TRP A 141 -3.37 15.93 -4.62
N TYR A 142 -4.20 16.93 -4.31
CA TYR A 142 -5.57 17.03 -4.82
C TYR A 142 -5.66 17.87 -6.09
N SER A 143 -6.56 17.47 -6.99
CA SER A 143 -6.85 18.15 -8.25
C SER A 143 -7.27 19.61 -8.03
N VAL A 144 -6.70 20.54 -8.79
CA VAL A 144 -7.05 21.97 -8.76
C VAL A 144 -8.53 22.24 -9.09
N GLU A 145 -9.17 21.32 -9.80
CA GLU A 145 -10.57 21.39 -10.21
C GLU A 145 -11.55 21.52 -9.05
N ILE A 146 -11.17 21.03 -7.86
CA ILE A 146 -12.01 21.15 -6.67
C ILE A 146 -12.18 22.61 -6.21
N GLU A 147 -11.31 23.54 -6.64
CA GLU A 147 -11.43 24.97 -6.31
C GLU A 147 -12.81 25.54 -6.67
N ARG A 148 -13.45 24.98 -7.71
CA ARG A 148 -14.80 25.35 -8.18
C ARG A 148 -15.91 25.00 -7.19
N ILE A 149 -15.63 24.19 -6.16
CA ILE A 149 -16.61 23.69 -5.19
C ILE A 149 -16.53 24.54 -3.91
N ASN A 150 -17.58 25.33 -3.66
CA ASN A 150 -17.65 26.26 -2.53
C ASN A 150 -18.20 25.64 -1.23
N THR A 151 -18.50 24.36 -1.23
CA THR A 151 -19.08 23.63 -0.08
C THR A 151 -18.19 22.48 0.38
N ASN A 152 -18.59 21.83 1.48
CA ASN A 152 -17.88 20.66 2.00
C ASN A 152 -17.98 19.42 1.10
N LEU A 153 -18.75 19.50 -0.01
CA LEU A 153 -18.74 18.53 -1.09
C LEU A 153 -17.31 18.30 -1.64
N ALA A 154 -16.44 19.32 -1.58
CA ALA A 154 -15.04 19.20 -1.97
C ALA A 154 -14.29 18.09 -1.19
N ILE A 155 -14.64 17.87 0.07
CA ILE A 155 -14.08 16.79 0.91
C ILE A 155 -14.44 15.43 0.32
N LEU A 156 -15.70 15.25 -0.10
CA LEU A 156 -16.18 14.00 -0.70
C LEU A 156 -15.44 13.67 -2.00
N PHE A 157 -15.12 14.70 -2.82
CA PHE A 157 -14.27 14.56 -3.99
C PHE A 157 -12.84 14.15 -3.63
N CYS A 158 -12.26 14.73 -2.58
CA CYS A 158 -10.92 14.37 -2.10
C CYS A 158 -10.85 12.92 -1.60
N GLN A 159 -11.84 12.48 -0.84
CA GLN A 159 -11.98 11.08 -0.41
C GLN A 159 -12.10 10.13 -1.61
N ARG A 160 -12.91 10.52 -2.60
CA ARG A 160 -13.06 9.76 -3.86
C ARG A 160 -11.74 9.66 -4.63
N MET A 161 -10.97 10.74 -4.72
CA MET A 161 -9.63 10.76 -5.34
C MET A 161 -8.70 9.77 -4.63
N ASN A 162 -8.60 9.85 -3.31
CA ASN A 162 -7.79 8.94 -2.49
C ASN A 162 -8.18 7.47 -2.72
N ILE A 163 -9.48 7.15 -2.68
CA ILE A 163 -10.00 5.79 -2.90
C ILE A 163 -9.66 5.29 -4.29
N THR A 164 -9.89 6.12 -5.31
CA THR A 164 -9.70 5.73 -6.73
C THR A 164 -8.22 5.51 -7.03
N TYR A 165 -7.35 6.38 -6.51
CA TYR A 165 -5.90 6.25 -6.65
C TYR A 165 -5.42 4.93 -6.03
N ASP A 166 -5.76 4.68 -4.76
CA ASP A 166 -5.32 3.48 -4.04
C ASP A 166 -5.85 2.18 -4.69
N GLN A 167 -7.13 2.18 -5.08
CA GLN A 167 -7.75 1.04 -5.74
C GLN A 167 -7.04 0.65 -7.04
N ASN A 168 -6.70 1.65 -7.87
CA ASN A 168 -6.07 1.39 -9.16
C ASN A 168 -4.63 0.88 -9.02
N ILE A 169 -3.86 1.41 -8.07
CA ILE A 169 -2.52 0.89 -7.75
C ILE A 169 -2.62 -0.57 -7.31
N LYS A 170 -3.54 -0.88 -6.40
CA LYS A 170 -3.74 -2.23 -5.87
C LYS A 170 -4.16 -3.24 -6.95
N LYS A 171 -5.09 -2.87 -7.85
CA LYS A 171 -5.47 -3.73 -8.99
C LYS A 171 -4.28 -4.10 -9.88
N LYS A 172 -3.39 -3.14 -10.14
CA LYS A 172 -2.18 -3.38 -10.93
C LYS A 172 -1.15 -4.21 -10.17
N TYR A 173 -1.02 -4.00 -8.87
CA TYR A 173 -0.16 -4.84 -8.03
C TYR A 173 -0.60 -6.31 -8.03
N ASN A 174 -1.91 -6.59 -7.96
CA ASN A 174 -2.42 -7.96 -8.09
C ASN A 174 -2.06 -8.61 -9.42
N LEU A 175 -2.24 -7.87 -10.53
CA LEU A 175 -1.83 -8.36 -11.84
C LEU A 175 -0.32 -8.64 -11.90
N PHE A 176 0.49 -7.76 -11.32
CA PHE A 176 1.93 -7.96 -11.24
C PHE A 176 2.31 -9.22 -10.45
N LEU A 177 1.73 -9.43 -9.26
CA LEU A 177 1.97 -10.63 -8.46
C LEU A 177 1.56 -11.90 -9.20
N LEU A 178 0.43 -11.88 -9.91
CA LEU A 178 -0.03 -13.01 -10.72
C LEU A 178 0.96 -13.32 -11.85
N ILE A 179 1.43 -12.30 -12.58
CA ILE A 179 2.41 -12.47 -13.66
C ILE A 179 3.72 -13.04 -13.11
N VAL A 180 4.22 -12.53 -11.98
CA VAL A 180 5.45 -13.02 -11.35
C VAL A 180 5.29 -14.48 -10.91
N ALA A 181 4.18 -14.85 -10.27
CA ALA A 181 3.92 -16.21 -9.85
C ALA A 181 3.82 -17.18 -11.05
N ALA A 182 3.07 -16.80 -12.09
CA ALA A 182 2.93 -17.59 -13.31
C ALA A 182 4.28 -17.76 -14.03
N THR A 183 5.05 -16.67 -14.17
CA THR A 183 6.37 -16.70 -14.80
C THR A 183 7.35 -17.59 -14.03
N THR A 184 7.33 -17.51 -12.69
CA THR A 184 8.14 -18.37 -11.82
C THR A 184 7.80 -19.84 -12.05
N PHE A 185 6.52 -20.20 -12.08
CA PHE A 185 6.09 -21.56 -12.39
C PHE A 185 6.55 -22.02 -13.78
N CYS A 186 6.37 -21.19 -14.82
CA CYS A 186 6.81 -21.51 -16.18
C CYS A 186 8.33 -21.75 -16.27
N ILE A 187 9.14 -20.95 -15.57
CA ILE A 187 10.60 -21.13 -15.52
C ILE A 187 10.94 -22.46 -14.84
N LEU A 188 10.35 -22.74 -13.67
CA LEU A 188 10.59 -24.00 -12.94
C LEU A 188 10.19 -25.23 -13.78
N PHE A 189 9.06 -25.13 -14.49
CA PHE A 189 8.59 -26.17 -15.40
C PHE A 189 9.53 -26.35 -16.60
N TYR A 190 9.96 -25.26 -17.24
CA TYR A 190 10.90 -25.31 -18.37
C TYR A 190 12.24 -25.93 -17.97
N VAL A 191 12.82 -25.54 -16.83
CA VAL A 191 14.07 -26.12 -16.31
C VAL A 191 13.90 -27.62 -16.04
N SER A 192 12.76 -28.03 -15.48
CA SER A 192 12.44 -29.43 -15.24
C SER A 192 12.40 -30.25 -16.54
N LEU A 193 11.81 -29.70 -17.61
CA LEU A 193 11.78 -30.35 -18.93
C LEU A 193 13.18 -30.42 -19.55
N TYR A 194 13.94 -29.32 -19.50
CA TYR A 194 15.30 -29.26 -20.02
C TYR A 194 16.23 -30.30 -19.35
N MET A 195 16.04 -30.53 -18.05
CA MET A 195 16.79 -31.52 -17.28
C MET A 195 16.20 -32.94 -17.35
N ASN A 196 15.18 -33.19 -18.18
CA ASN A 196 14.49 -34.48 -18.32
C ASN A 196 14.03 -35.09 -16.99
N PHE A 197 13.49 -34.28 -16.08
CA PHE A 197 12.98 -34.80 -14.80
C PHE A 197 11.72 -35.64 -15.02
N SER A 198 11.63 -36.77 -14.31
CA SER A 198 10.37 -37.50 -14.18
C SER A 198 9.33 -36.66 -13.42
N LEU A 199 8.04 -36.99 -13.56
CA LEU A 199 6.97 -36.30 -12.84
C LEU A 199 7.18 -36.36 -11.32
N GLU A 200 7.59 -37.50 -10.79
CA GLU A 200 7.91 -37.67 -9.36
C GLU A 200 9.03 -36.72 -8.94
N LYS A 201 10.12 -36.65 -9.72
CA LYS A 201 11.25 -35.78 -9.43
C LYS A 201 10.86 -34.30 -9.49
N PHE A 202 10.03 -33.90 -10.46
CA PHE A 202 9.49 -32.54 -10.54
C PHE A 202 8.67 -32.18 -9.29
N ILE A 203 7.77 -33.07 -8.85
CA ILE A 203 6.93 -32.82 -7.68
C ILE A 203 7.79 -32.67 -6.42
N VAL A 204 8.67 -33.64 -6.17
CA VAL A 204 9.43 -33.72 -4.91
C VAL A 204 10.56 -32.69 -4.85
N GLN A 205 11.28 -32.46 -5.95
CA GLN A 205 12.48 -31.61 -5.96
C GLN A 205 12.22 -30.18 -6.41
N VAL A 206 11.10 -29.90 -7.09
CA VAL A 206 10.80 -28.56 -7.63
C VAL A 206 9.55 -27.97 -6.99
N LEU A 207 8.40 -28.65 -7.07
CA LEU A 207 7.14 -28.10 -6.60
C LEU A 207 7.07 -27.99 -5.07
N LEU A 208 7.34 -29.07 -4.33
CA LEU A 208 7.26 -29.05 -2.86
C LEU A 208 8.14 -27.97 -2.22
N PRO A 209 9.42 -27.81 -2.60
CA PRO A 209 10.27 -26.74 -2.08
C PRO A 209 9.81 -25.33 -2.47
N SER A 210 9.08 -25.19 -3.58
CA SER A 210 8.58 -23.90 -4.09
C SER A 210 7.24 -23.46 -3.49
N ILE A 211 6.54 -24.34 -2.75
CA ILE A 211 5.25 -24.03 -2.09
C ILE A 211 5.27 -22.71 -1.30
N PRO A 212 6.31 -22.39 -0.50
CA PRO A 212 6.34 -21.14 0.27
C PRO A 212 6.21 -19.88 -0.60
N ILE A 213 6.79 -19.88 -1.81
CA ILE A 213 6.75 -18.76 -2.76
C ILE A 213 5.31 -18.54 -3.24
N PHE A 214 4.65 -19.62 -3.65
CA PHE A 214 3.26 -19.56 -4.14
C PHE A 214 2.29 -19.21 -3.01
N ASN A 215 2.52 -19.71 -1.79
CA ASN A 215 1.71 -19.37 -0.62
C ASN A 215 1.85 -17.88 -0.25
N PHE A 216 3.05 -17.33 -0.31
CA PHE A 216 3.28 -15.90 -0.12
C PHE A 216 2.52 -15.07 -1.17
N ALA A 217 2.67 -15.41 -2.46
CA ALA A 217 1.97 -14.71 -3.54
C ALA A 217 0.45 -14.80 -3.38
N TYR A 218 -0.09 -15.98 -3.05
CA TYR A 218 -1.50 -16.19 -2.81
C TYR A 218 -2.04 -15.34 -1.65
N LYS A 219 -1.34 -15.32 -0.51
CA LYS A 219 -1.70 -14.53 0.67
C LYS A 219 -1.72 -13.03 0.35
N GLU A 220 -0.68 -12.51 -0.30
CA GLU A 220 -0.59 -11.11 -0.70
C GLU A 220 -1.71 -10.73 -1.67
N ILE A 221 -1.97 -11.54 -2.70
CA ILE A 221 -3.06 -11.32 -3.66
C ILE A 221 -4.41 -11.30 -2.95
N ARG A 222 -4.68 -12.26 -2.06
CA ARG A 222 -5.96 -12.36 -1.33
C ARG A 222 -6.21 -11.11 -0.49
N ILE A 223 -5.24 -10.71 0.35
CA ILE A 223 -5.36 -9.52 1.22
C ILE A 223 -5.55 -8.25 0.38
N ASN A 224 -4.84 -8.15 -0.74
CA ASN A 224 -4.95 -6.99 -1.60
C ASN A 224 -6.28 -6.93 -2.37
N LEU A 225 -6.84 -8.08 -2.78
CA LEU A 225 -8.19 -8.17 -3.37
C LEU A 225 -9.26 -7.72 -2.38
N GLU A 226 -9.20 -8.17 -1.14
CA GLU A 226 -10.13 -7.74 -0.08
C GLU A 226 -10.08 -6.21 0.11
N SER A 227 -8.88 -5.62 0.09
CA SER A 227 -8.73 -4.17 0.13
C SER A 227 -9.33 -3.47 -1.10
N VAL A 228 -9.15 -4.02 -2.30
CA VAL A 228 -9.74 -3.49 -3.53
C VAL A 228 -11.27 -3.52 -3.48
N ASP A 229 -11.86 -4.56 -2.92
CA ASP A 229 -13.31 -4.72 -2.77
C ASP A 229 -13.87 -3.71 -1.75
N ASN A 230 -13.18 -3.52 -0.64
CA ASN A 230 -13.52 -2.49 0.36
C ASN A 230 -13.52 -1.08 -0.25
N LEU A 231 -12.47 -0.75 -1.04
CA LEU A 231 -12.38 0.52 -1.76
C LEU A 231 -13.45 0.65 -2.85
N GLN A 232 -13.80 -0.45 -3.53
CA GLN A 232 -14.88 -0.46 -4.51
C GLN A 232 -16.22 -0.13 -3.88
N LYS A 233 -16.52 -0.75 -2.73
CA LYS A 233 -17.76 -0.49 -2.00
C LYS A 233 -17.82 0.95 -1.50
N LEU A 234 -16.71 1.49 -0.98
CA LEU A 234 -16.62 2.90 -0.59
C LEU A 234 -16.86 3.84 -1.77
N ARG A 235 -16.23 3.58 -2.91
CA ARG A 235 -16.44 4.36 -4.12
C ARG A 235 -17.91 4.35 -4.55
N GLN A 236 -18.57 3.20 -4.54
CA GLN A 236 -20.02 3.10 -4.86
C GLN A 236 -20.88 3.96 -3.93
N ILE A 237 -20.59 3.96 -2.62
CA ILE A 237 -21.31 4.79 -1.65
C ILE A 237 -21.14 6.28 -1.98
N ILE A 238 -19.90 6.71 -2.28
CA ILE A 238 -19.63 8.10 -2.67
C ILE A 238 -20.38 8.45 -3.96
N GLU A 239 -20.32 7.62 -5.00
CA GLU A 239 -21.01 7.90 -6.27
C GLU A 239 -22.53 7.99 -6.10
N THR A 240 -23.09 7.17 -5.22
CA THR A 240 -24.52 7.19 -4.89
C THR A 240 -24.92 8.50 -4.20
N LYS A 241 -24.06 9.03 -3.31
CA LYS A 241 -24.26 10.35 -2.69
C LYS A 241 -24.11 11.47 -3.73
N LEU A 242 -23.07 11.42 -4.57
CA LEU A 242 -22.83 12.42 -5.62
C LEU A 242 -23.99 12.52 -6.61
N ASN A 243 -24.65 11.41 -6.96
CA ASN A 243 -25.82 11.43 -7.86
C ASN A 243 -27.06 12.13 -7.27
N LYS A 244 -27.08 12.45 -5.98
CA LYS A 244 -28.25 13.02 -5.28
C LYS A 244 -28.06 14.47 -4.84
N VAL A 245 -26.92 15.08 -5.15
CA VAL A 245 -26.53 16.41 -4.68
C VAL A 245 -26.16 17.31 -5.85
N LYS A 246 -26.24 18.62 -5.65
CA LYS A 246 -25.74 19.67 -6.54
C LYS A 246 -24.48 20.31 -5.95
N LEU A 247 -23.74 21.07 -6.75
CA LEU A 247 -22.50 21.73 -6.29
C LEU A 247 -22.68 22.68 -5.10
N ALA A 248 -23.88 23.28 -4.96
CA ALA A 248 -24.20 24.19 -3.87
C ALA A 248 -24.63 23.48 -2.58
N ASP A 249 -24.79 22.15 -2.61
CA ASP A 249 -25.23 21.38 -1.46
C ASP A 249 -24.08 21.09 -0.51
N ASN A 250 -24.42 20.90 0.77
CA ASN A 250 -23.49 20.40 1.78
C ASN A 250 -23.79 18.93 2.09
N ILE A 251 -22.73 18.16 2.29
CA ILE A 251 -22.78 16.79 2.77
C ILE A 251 -22.84 16.79 4.30
N ASN A 252 -23.58 15.86 4.89
CA ASN A 252 -23.59 15.68 6.33
C ASN A 252 -22.17 15.38 6.84
N PRO A 253 -21.61 16.16 7.80
CA PRO A 253 -20.27 15.90 8.35
C PRO A 253 -20.08 14.48 8.87
N LYS A 254 -21.13 13.86 9.42
CA LYS A 254 -21.09 12.48 9.90
C LYS A 254 -20.79 11.50 8.76
N ASP A 255 -21.38 11.70 7.58
CA ASP A 255 -21.12 10.85 6.41
C ASP A 255 -19.65 10.97 5.96
N LEU A 256 -19.11 12.19 5.94
CA LEU A 256 -17.72 12.44 5.56
C LEU A 256 -16.77 11.73 6.54
N ARG A 257 -17.08 11.79 7.84
CA ARG A 257 -16.33 11.13 8.90
C ARG A 257 -16.37 9.61 8.77
N GLU A 258 -17.54 9.02 8.56
CA GLU A 258 -17.70 7.56 8.39
C GLU A 258 -16.95 7.02 7.16
N ILE A 259 -16.95 7.79 6.06
CA ILE A 259 -16.16 7.45 4.87
C ILE A 259 -14.67 7.48 5.19
N GLN A 260 -14.21 8.53 5.87
CA GLN A 260 -12.80 8.68 6.24
C GLN A 260 -12.34 7.57 7.19
N ASP A 261 -13.16 7.20 8.18
CA ASP A 261 -12.86 6.10 9.10
C ASP A 261 -12.61 4.80 8.36
N ARG A 262 -13.43 4.50 7.35
CA ARG A 262 -13.27 3.30 6.51
C ARG A 262 -12.05 3.38 5.59
N ILE A 263 -11.68 4.57 5.11
CA ILE A 263 -10.43 4.79 4.36
C ILE A 263 -9.23 4.47 5.26
N TYR A 264 -9.21 4.99 6.49
CA TYR A 264 -8.15 4.74 7.47
C TYR A 264 -8.03 3.25 7.81
N LEU A 265 -9.15 2.59 8.12
CA LEU A 265 -9.17 1.14 8.40
C LEU A 265 -8.61 0.33 7.22
N ASN A 266 -9.02 0.66 5.99
CA ASN A 266 -8.50 0.00 4.81
C ASN A 266 -6.96 0.17 4.66
N ARG A 267 -6.41 1.35 4.98
CA ARG A 267 -4.95 1.61 4.90
C ARG A 267 -4.15 0.77 5.89
N ILE A 268 -4.67 0.53 7.10
CA ILE A 268 -3.98 -0.31 8.11
C ILE A 268 -3.88 -1.76 7.61
N LEU A 269 -4.97 -2.27 7.04
CA LEU A 269 -5.10 -3.65 6.60
C LEU A 269 -4.41 -3.92 5.25
N SER A 270 -4.34 -2.92 4.38
CA SER A 270 -3.74 -3.01 3.03
C SER A 270 -2.31 -3.53 3.03
N PRO A 271 -1.89 -4.39 2.10
CA PRO A 271 -0.50 -4.80 1.99
C PRO A 271 0.39 -3.62 1.56
N LEU A 272 1.69 -3.75 1.84
CA LEU A 272 2.68 -2.78 1.38
C LEU A 272 2.95 -3.00 -0.10
N ILE A 273 2.88 -1.92 -0.87
CA ILE A 273 3.02 -1.98 -2.32
C ILE A 273 4.41 -1.45 -2.71
N PRO A 274 5.18 -2.20 -3.50
CA PRO A 274 6.49 -1.76 -3.97
C PRO A 274 6.51 -0.37 -4.64
N ASP A 275 7.54 0.43 -4.37
CA ASP A 275 7.66 1.80 -4.89
C ASP A 275 7.73 1.90 -6.41
N PHE A 276 8.29 0.89 -7.08
CA PHE A 276 8.39 0.89 -8.53
C PHE A 276 6.99 0.86 -9.19
N ILE A 277 5.99 0.25 -8.55
CA ILE A 277 4.61 0.20 -9.06
C ILE A 277 4.03 1.61 -9.08
N TYR A 278 4.27 2.40 -8.02
CA TYR A 278 3.87 3.79 -7.98
C TYR A 278 4.54 4.62 -9.07
N LYS A 279 5.85 4.43 -9.29
CA LYS A 279 6.60 5.17 -10.32
C LYS A 279 6.06 4.94 -11.74
N VAL A 280 5.70 3.70 -12.07
CA VAL A 280 5.17 3.34 -13.41
C VAL A 280 3.76 3.91 -13.63
N MET A 281 2.98 4.04 -12.56
CA MET A 281 1.55 4.36 -12.65
C MET A 281 1.21 5.82 -12.41
N TRP A 282 2.13 6.60 -11.82
CA TRP A 282 1.88 7.94 -11.32
C TRP A 282 1.18 8.86 -12.34
N THR A 283 1.82 9.12 -13.48
CA THR A 283 1.33 10.07 -14.48
C THR A 283 -0.03 9.69 -15.05
N LYS A 284 -0.22 8.40 -15.35
CA LYS A 284 -1.49 7.86 -15.87
C LYS A 284 -2.62 7.90 -14.86
N LEU A 285 -2.33 7.89 -13.55
CA LEU A 285 -3.36 7.97 -12.52
C LEU A 285 -3.75 9.41 -12.22
N GLU A 286 -2.77 10.30 -12.21
CA GLU A 286 -2.97 11.73 -12.03
C GLU A 286 -3.88 12.31 -13.13
N ASP A 287 -3.58 12.01 -14.40
CA ASP A 287 -4.41 12.39 -15.55
C ASP A 287 -5.86 11.89 -15.42
N ARG A 288 -6.04 10.58 -15.21
CA ARG A 288 -7.39 9.98 -15.06
C ARG A 288 -8.16 10.54 -13.86
N MET A 289 -7.45 10.88 -12.79
CA MET A 289 -8.05 11.48 -11.60
C MET A 289 -8.56 12.89 -11.90
N ASN A 290 -7.71 13.75 -12.48
CA ASN A 290 -8.06 15.11 -12.86
C ASN A 290 -9.25 15.13 -13.84
N TYR A 291 -9.16 14.36 -14.91
CA TYR A 291 -10.26 14.22 -15.89
C TYR A 291 -11.57 13.76 -15.23
N SER A 292 -11.51 12.76 -14.35
CA SER A 292 -12.70 12.25 -13.68
C SER A 292 -13.32 13.26 -12.71
N VAL A 293 -12.53 14.11 -12.05
CA VAL A 293 -13.03 15.15 -11.15
C VAL A 293 -13.69 16.25 -11.96
N GLU A 294 -13.01 16.75 -12.99
CA GLU A 294 -13.52 17.79 -13.88
C GLU A 294 -14.88 17.41 -14.47
N LYS A 295 -14.97 16.25 -15.15
CA LYS A 295 -16.23 15.78 -15.76
C LYS A 295 -17.35 15.59 -14.74
N ARG A 296 -17.00 15.18 -13.52
CA ARG A 296 -17.99 14.97 -12.48
C ARG A 296 -18.50 16.28 -11.90
N ILE A 297 -17.65 17.30 -11.79
CA ILE A 297 -18.07 18.65 -11.40
C ILE A 297 -19.00 19.25 -12.47
N GLU A 298 -18.67 19.08 -13.75
CA GLU A 298 -19.52 19.54 -14.86
C GLU A 298 -20.94 18.94 -14.80
N ASN A 299 -21.05 17.64 -14.49
CA ASN A 299 -22.34 16.95 -14.38
C ASN A 299 -23.19 17.35 -13.16
N LEU A 300 -22.63 18.06 -12.18
CA LEU A 300 -23.32 18.48 -10.95
C LEU A 300 -23.70 19.97 -10.94
N ARG A 301 -23.38 20.69 -12.03
CA ARG A 301 -23.90 22.04 -12.29
C ARG A 301 -25.39 21.96 -12.59
#